data_AF-A0A0K2GK49-F1
#
_entry.id   AF-A0A0K2GK49-F1
#
_cell.length_a   1.000
_cell.length_b   1.000
_cell.length_c   1.000
_cell.angle_alpha   90.00
_cell.angle_beta   90.00
_cell.angle_gamma   90.00
#
_symmetry.space_group_name_H-M   'P 1'
#
loop_
_entity.id
_entity.type
_entity.pdbx_description
1 polymer ?
#
loop_
_entity_poly.entity_id
_entity_poly.type
_entity_poly.pdbx_seq_one_letter_code
_entity_poly.pdbx_strand_id
1 'polypeptide(L)' 'MTIICSWCRGEGQTGIVGEKAPLDDRRETHGICTTHRHAVRARWKDLSRTERGEPSIGRGNGGQ' A
#
# COMPACT_ATOMS: atom_id res chain seq x y z
N MET A 1 -16.33 -11.79 -11.46
CA MET A 1 -15.56 -12.00 -10.22
C MET A 1 -15.39 -10.73 -9.39
N THR A 2 -15.49 -10.86 -8.07
CA THR A 2 -15.18 -9.79 -7.10
C THR A 2 -13.76 -9.95 -6.60
N ILE A 3 -13.00 -8.86 -6.61
CA ILE A 3 -11.64 -8.84 -6.08
C ILE A 3 -11.70 -8.23 -4.66
N ILE A 4 -11.31 -9.01 -3.66
CA ILE A 4 -11.29 -8.57 -2.25
C ILE A 4 -9.86 -8.26 -1.83
N CYS A 5 -9.69 -7.18 -1.08
CA CYS A 5 -8.41 -6.85 -0.48
C CYS A 5 -8.13 -7.74 0.74
N SER A 6 -7.12 -8.60 0.65
CA SER A 6 -6.72 -9.49 1.75
C SER A 6 -6.25 -8.73 2.98
N TRP A 7 -5.64 -7.56 2.79
CA TRP A 7 -5.18 -6.74 3.90
C TRP A 7 -6.35 -6.03 4.58
N CYS A 8 -7.25 -5.38 3.83
CA CYS A 8 -8.48 -4.84 4.43
C CYS A 8 -9.24 -5.93 5.19
N ARG A 9 -9.35 -7.14 4.61
CA ARG A 9 -9.99 -8.28 5.28
C ARG A 9 -9.29 -8.64 6.59
N GLY A 10 -7.95 -8.61 6.64
CA GLY A 10 -7.16 -8.79 7.87
C GLY A 10 -7.39 -7.70 8.92
N GLU A 11 -7.62 -6.46 8.49
CA GLU A 11 -8.00 -5.32 9.34
C GLU A 11 -9.49 -5.33 9.74
N GLY A 12 -10.26 -6.35 9.33
CA GLY A 12 -11.70 -6.45 9.60
C GLY A 12 -12.58 -5.60 8.69
N GLN A 13 -12.03 -5.03 7.61
CA GLN A 13 -12.75 -4.20 6.64
C GLN A 13 -13.01 -4.91 5.31
N THR A 14 -14.19 -4.71 4.72
CA THR A 14 -14.51 -5.21 3.38
C THR A 14 -13.97 -4.26 2.30
N GLY A 15 -12.65 -4.32 2.06
CA GLY A 15 -12.02 -3.56 0.98
C GLY A 15 -12.26 -4.19 -0.37
N ILE A 16 -13.29 -3.76 -1.11
CA ILE A 16 -13.51 -4.20 -2.49
C ILE A 16 -12.51 -3.49 -3.39
N VAL A 17 -11.70 -4.26 -4.13
CA VAL A 17 -10.69 -3.73 -5.06
C VAL A 17 -11.31 -3.40 -6.42
N GLY A 18 -12.40 -4.09 -6.78
CA GLY A 18 -13.16 -3.89 -8.00
C GLY A 18 -13.73 -5.18 -8.56
N GLU A 19 -14.44 -5.06 -9.67
CA GLU A 19 -14.91 -6.18 -10.49
C GLU A 19 -14.02 -6.34 -11.73
N LYS A 20 -13.82 -7.58 -12.17
CA LYS A 20 -13.14 -7.88 -13.45
C LYS A 20 -13.96 -8.90 -14.22
N ALA A 21 -14.08 -8.69 -15.53
CA ALA A 21 -14.71 -9.65 -16.44
C ALA A 21 -13.86 -10.93 -16.58
N PRO A 22 -14.47 -12.11 -16.81
CA PRO A 22 -15.88 -12.36 -17.09
C PRO A 22 -16.74 -12.32 -15.82
N LEU A 23 -17.94 -11.74 -15.93
CA LEU A 23 -18.93 -11.67 -14.83
C LEU A 23 -19.38 -13.07 -14.34
N ASP A 24 -19.24 -14.09 -15.19
CA ASP A 24 -19.68 -15.46 -14.92
C ASP A 24 -18.79 -16.22 -13.93
N ASP A 25 -17.53 -15.79 -13.77
CA ASP A 25 -16.62 -16.40 -12.81
C ASP A 25 -16.92 -15.87 -11.41
N ARG A 26 -17.55 -16.72 -10.58
CA ARG A 26 -17.90 -16.41 -9.18
C ARG A 26 -16.73 -16.57 -8.21
N ARG A 27 -15.53 -16.91 -8.68
CA ARG A 27 -14.35 -16.98 -7.81
C ARG A 27 -14.05 -15.61 -7.21
N GLU A 28 -14.03 -15.56 -5.89
CA GLU A 28 -13.39 -14.47 -5.16
C GLU A 28 -11.90 -14.54 -5.45
N THR A 29 -11.34 -13.43 -5.91
CA THR A 29 -9.88 -13.31 -6.08
C THR A 29 -9.34 -12.33 -5.05
N HIS A 30 -8.16 -12.63 -4.54
CA HIS A 30 -7.53 -11.91 -3.44
C HIS A 30 -6.43 -10.98 -3.97
N GLY A 31 -6.47 -9.71 -3.58
CA GLY A 31 -5.51 -8.69 -3.99
C GLY A 31 -5.23 -7.64 -2.92
N ILE A 32 -4.56 -6.55 -3.30
CA ILE A 32 -4.37 -5.36 -2.45
C ILE A 32 -4.99 -4.14 -3.12
N CYS A 33 -5.81 -3.40 -2.38
CA CYS A 33 -6.45 -2.17 -2.87
C CYS A 33 -5.42 -1.07 -3.11
N THR A 34 -5.79 -0.04 -3.86
CA THR A 34 -4.92 1.11 -4.18
C THR A 34 -4.32 1.72 -2.93
N THR A 35 -5.12 1.94 -1.87
CA THR A 35 -4.64 2.46 -0.58
C THR A 35 -3.48 1.63 -0.01
N HIS A 36 -3.65 0.31 0.09
CA HIS A 36 -2.59 -0.56 0.59
C HIS A 36 -1.39 -0.65 -0.36
N ARG A 37 -1.61 -0.58 -1.67
CA ARG A 37 -0.52 -0.49 -2.66
C ARG A 37 0.32 0.77 -2.46
N HIS A 38 -0.31 1.90 -2.15
CA HIS A 38 0.40 3.14 -1.82
C HIS A 38 1.18 3.02 -0.51
N ALA A 39 0.59 2.41 0.53
CA ALA A 39 1.27 2.18 1.80
C ALA A 39 2.54 1.31 1.64
N VAL A 40 2.44 0.18 0.92
CA VAL A 40 3.60 -0.67 0.61
C VAL A 40 4.67 0.11 -0.15
N ARG A 41 4.25 0.87 -1.18
CA ARG A 41 5.17 1.66 -1.99
C ARG A 41 5.87 2.75 -1.18
N ALA A 42 5.16 3.43 -0.28
CA ALA A 42 5.73 4.44 0.60
C ALA A 42 6.77 3.82 1.54
N ARG A 43 6.42 2.69 2.18
CA ARG A 43 7.33 1.98 3.08
C ARG A 43 8.59 1.46 2.37
N TRP A 44 8.45 0.95 1.16
CA TRP A 44 9.60 0.54 0.33
C TRP A 44 10.51 1.73 -0.04
N LYS A 45 9.93 2.89 -0.37
CA LYS A 45 10.72 4.10 -0.63
C LYS A 45 11.48 4.58 0.60
N ASP A 46 10.87 4.49 1.77
CA ASP A 46 11.50 4.86 3.05
C ASP A 46 12.67 3.94 3.40
N LEU A 47 12.47 2.62 3.30
CA LEU A 47 13.52 1.62 3.53
C LEU A 47 14.68 1.82 2.55
N SER A 48 14.39 1.94 1.25
CA SER A 48 15.44 2.16 0.24
C SER A 48 16.19 3.49 0.39
N ARG A 49 15.56 4.52 0.99
CA ARG A 49 16.25 5.77 1.34
C ARG A 49 17.20 5.57 2.52
N THR A 50 16.77 4.82 3.52
CA THR A 50 17.56 4.49 4.70
C THR A 50 18.77 3.61 4.32
N GLU A 51 18.58 2.64 3.45
CA GLU A 51 19.63 1.73 2.97
C GLU A 51 20.69 2.43 2.11
N ARG A 52 20.33 3.50 1.39
CA ARG A 52 21.28 4.31 0.62
C ARG A 52 21.98 5.41 1.41
N GLY A 53 21.82 5.44 2.74
CA GLY A 53 22.63 6.28 3.62
C GLY A 53 22.49 7.79 3.34
N GLU A 54 21.27 8.30 3.19
CA GLU A 54 21.04 9.75 3.26
C GLU A 54 20.83 10.16 4.73
N PRO A 55 21.85 10.73 5.41
CA PRO A 55 21.62 11.29 6.73
C PRO A 55 20.64 12.44 6.60
N SER A 56 19.64 12.45 7.47
CA SER A 56 18.77 13.60 7.72
C SER A 56 19.65 14.81 8.00
N ILE A 57 19.92 15.64 6.99
CA ILE A 57 20.53 16.96 7.19
C ILE A 57 19.52 17.75 8.01
N GLY A 58 19.71 17.69 9.33
CA GLY A 58 19.03 18.54 10.29
C GLY A 58 19.25 19.97 9.82
N ARG A 59 18.14 20.63 9.46
CA ARG A 59 18.10 22.05 9.15
C ARG A 59 18.54 22.79 10.43
N GLY A 60 19.85 23.05 10.53
CA GLY A 60 20.41 23.91 11.56
C GLY A 60 19.77 25.28 11.46
N ASN A 61 18.93 25.60 12.43
CA ASN A 61 18.41 26.95 12.60
C ASN A 61 19.55 27.77 13.20
N GLY A 62 20.27 28.51 12.35
CA GLY A 62 21.19 29.55 12.79
C GLY A 62 20.39 30.64 13.47
N GLY A 63 20.37 30.59 14.80
CA GLY A 63 19.66 31.53 15.65
C GLY A 63 20.60 32.11 16.70
N GLN A 64 20.90 33.39 16.47
CA GLN A 64 21.47 34.41 17.38
C GLN A 64 23.00 34.50 17.41
#